data_AF-A0A4U0PAH0-F1
#
_entry.id   AF-A0A4U0PAH0-F1
#
_cell.length_a   1.000
_cell.length_b   1.000
_cell.length_c   1.000
_cell.angle_alpha   90.00
_cell.angle_beta   90.00
_cell.angle_gamma   90.00
#
_symmetry.space_group_name_H-M   'P 1'
#
loop_
_entity.id
_entity.type
_entity.pdbx_description
1 polymer ?
#
loop_
_entity_poly.entity_id
_entity_poly.type
_entity_poly.pdbx_seq_one_letter_code
_entity_poly.pdbx_strand_id
1 'polypeptide(L)'
;EPVEAAVPTPVPSASPRRLTQAEGRALLARLLPPRMPDRAGWSDDILDAFTALKIPYSAEYFCAAAAVIEQESSWQGDPGVPGLPAIVWKAIDERASRYHIPLAVVKTALLKPSPTGASYKQRIDTLSTERQMNDLFEDMAREASNLGLPLNMRNPIRTGGPMQVSVEFAENHVRAWPYPYAQRGSVRQQVFTRRGGTYFGIANLLHYPAPYSEMIYRFADYNAGRYASRNVAFQAALEKLTGRKLSLDGDLLRYQNGRPTGTSDSQSALYTLSDRLKLSREAMQRDLQQEKMSGFGGSETYKRVFALADAAAGKPLPRAALPQIRLKSPKITRKLTTAWFAERVDGRYQTCLARK
;
A
#
# COMPACT_ATOMS: atom_id res chain seq x y z
N GLU A 1 -33.30 -60.72 0.02
CA GLU A 1 -32.90 -59.32 -0.23
C GLU A 1 -31.68 -58.98 0.61
N PRO A 2 -30.58 -58.52 0.01
CA PRO A 2 -29.44 -58.03 0.79
C PRO A 2 -29.75 -56.62 1.32
N VAL A 3 -29.45 -56.41 2.60
CA VAL A 3 -29.61 -55.13 3.30
C VAL A 3 -28.56 -54.15 2.77
N GLU A 4 -29.03 -53.09 2.12
CA GLU A 4 -28.21 -51.99 1.62
C GLU A 4 -27.55 -51.25 2.78
N ALA A 5 -26.23 -51.35 2.88
CA ALA A 5 -25.45 -50.65 3.89
C ALA A 5 -25.46 -49.15 3.59
N ALA A 6 -26.04 -48.37 4.51
CA ALA A 6 -26.07 -46.92 4.42
C ALA A 6 -24.66 -46.34 4.34
N VAL A 7 -24.38 -45.63 3.24
CA VAL A 7 -23.13 -44.88 3.05
C VAL A 7 -23.09 -43.75 4.08
N PRO A 8 -22.03 -43.62 4.91
CA PRO A 8 -21.93 -42.55 5.89
C PRO A 8 -21.85 -41.21 5.16
N THR A 9 -22.77 -40.31 5.47
CA THR A 9 -22.75 -38.92 5.02
C THR A 9 -21.48 -38.23 5.54
N PRO A 10 -20.70 -37.56 4.69
CA PRO A 10 -19.53 -36.82 5.14
C PRO A 10 -19.98 -35.70 6.08
N VAL A 11 -19.51 -35.75 7.33
CA VAL A 11 -19.74 -34.70 8.32
C VAL A 11 -19.21 -33.37 7.76
N PRO A 12 -19.99 -32.27 7.76
CA PRO A 12 -19.52 -30.98 7.31
C PRO A 12 -18.27 -30.60 8.10
N SER A 13 -17.14 -30.43 7.41
CA SER A 13 -15.88 -30.02 8.03
C SER A 13 -16.12 -28.71 8.78
N ALA A 14 -16.03 -28.75 10.12
CA ALA A 14 -16.27 -27.58 10.96
C ALA A 14 -15.36 -26.44 10.49
N SER A 15 -15.96 -25.29 10.17
CA SER A 15 -15.18 -24.09 9.88
C SER A 15 -14.24 -23.82 11.06
N PRO A 16 -12.96 -23.50 10.83
CA PRO A 16 -12.01 -23.31 11.91
C PRO A 16 -12.54 -22.28 12.91
N ARG A 17 -12.48 -22.63 14.20
CA ARG A 17 -12.97 -21.78 15.30
C ARG A 17 -12.32 -20.40 15.22
N ARG A 18 -13.13 -19.35 15.17
CA ARG A 18 -12.63 -17.97 15.26
C ARG A 18 -12.20 -17.68 16.70
N LEU A 19 -11.03 -17.09 16.86
CA LEU A 19 -10.56 -16.64 18.17
C LEU A 19 -11.41 -15.47 18.68
N THR A 20 -11.66 -15.45 19.98
CA THR A 20 -12.20 -14.27 20.69
C THR A 20 -11.17 -13.15 20.74
N GLN A 21 -11.58 -11.93 21.10
CA GLN A 21 -10.66 -10.80 21.24
C GLN A 21 -9.62 -11.03 22.35
N ALA A 22 -10.00 -11.69 23.45
CA ALA A 22 -9.08 -12.03 24.54
C ALA A 22 -8.01 -13.05 24.08
N GLU A 23 -8.42 -14.08 23.34
CA GLU A 23 -7.49 -15.05 22.75
C GLU A 23 -6.60 -14.40 21.69
N GLY A 24 -7.16 -13.51 20.86
CA GLY A 24 -6.42 -12.72 19.89
C GLY A 24 -5.36 -11.83 20.55
N ARG A 25 -5.70 -11.16 21.66
CA ARG A 25 -4.75 -10.38 22.47
C ARG A 25 -3.61 -11.23 23.00
N ALA A 26 -3.91 -12.39 23.57
CA ALA A 26 -2.89 -13.31 24.08
C ALA A 26 -1.96 -13.81 22.97
N LEU A 27 -2.53 -14.18 21.81
CA LEU A 27 -1.77 -14.59 20.64
C LEU A 27 -0.85 -13.47 20.13
N LEU A 28 -1.39 -12.26 19.93
CA LEU A 28 -0.62 -11.12 19.49
C LEU A 28 0.52 -10.80 20.47
N ALA A 29 0.24 -10.80 21.77
CA ALA A 29 1.25 -10.57 22.79
C ALA A 29 2.42 -11.56 22.67
N ARG A 30 2.15 -12.85 22.40
CA ARG A 30 3.19 -13.87 22.20
C ARG A 30 4.04 -13.61 20.93
N LEU A 31 3.41 -13.20 19.83
CA LEU A 31 4.06 -13.05 18.53
C LEU A 31 4.95 -11.79 18.43
N LEU A 32 4.57 -10.71 19.13
CA LEU A 32 5.34 -9.46 19.12
C LEU A 32 6.75 -9.66 19.70
N PRO A 33 7.77 -8.91 19.20
CA PRO A 33 9.11 -8.96 19.74
C PRO A 33 9.13 -8.77 21.27
N PRO A 34 9.97 -9.53 22.01
CA PRO A 34 9.97 -9.48 23.47
C PRO A 34 10.37 -8.10 24.01
N ARG A 35 11.29 -7.42 23.31
CA ARG A 35 11.80 -6.09 23.65
C ARG A 35 11.54 -5.15 22.48
N MET A 36 10.63 -4.20 22.68
CA MET A 36 10.29 -3.15 21.72
C MET A 36 9.69 -1.93 22.45
N PRO A 37 9.80 -0.71 21.90
CA PRO A 37 9.20 0.48 22.48
C PRO A 37 7.68 0.36 22.54
N ASP A 38 7.08 0.74 23.67
CA ASP A 38 5.62 0.76 23.91
C ASP A 38 4.87 -0.47 23.36
N ARG A 39 5.34 -1.66 23.72
CA ARG A 39 4.77 -2.93 23.27
C ARG A 39 3.26 -3.04 23.54
N ALA A 40 2.80 -2.55 24.69
CA ALA A 40 1.39 -2.56 25.05
C ALA A 40 0.57 -1.69 24.09
N GLY A 41 1.00 -0.44 23.85
CA GLY A 41 0.32 0.44 22.91
C GLY A 41 0.29 -0.08 21.47
N TRP A 42 1.36 -0.73 21.01
CA TRP A 42 1.34 -1.41 19.70
C TRP A 42 0.38 -2.60 19.65
N SER A 43 0.33 -3.39 20.72
CA SER A 43 -0.60 -4.52 20.81
C SER A 43 -2.04 -4.04 20.75
N ASP A 44 -2.38 -2.96 21.46
CA ASP A 44 -3.73 -2.40 21.45
C ASP A 44 -4.08 -1.79 20.09
N ASP A 45 -3.20 -0.97 19.49
CA ASP A 45 -3.45 -0.37 18.17
C ASP A 45 -3.66 -1.43 17.06
N ILE A 46 -2.88 -2.52 17.08
CA ILE A 46 -3.03 -3.63 16.12
C ILE A 46 -4.34 -4.39 16.38
N LEU A 47 -4.62 -4.75 17.63
CA LEU A 47 -5.82 -5.52 17.98
C LEU A 47 -7.10 -4.73 17.66
N ASP A 48 -7.12 -3.43 17.98
CA ASP A 48 -8.23 -2.52 17.65
C ASP A 48 -8.44 -2.42 16.14
N ALA A 49 -7.36 -2.30 15.37
CA ALA A 49 -7.44 -2.27 13.91
C ALA A 49 -8.04 -3.57 13.35
N PHE A 50 -7.59 -4.73 13.81
CA PHE A 50 -8.14 -6.02 13.40
C PHE A 50 -9.62 -6.15 13.75
N THR A 51 -9.99 -5.73 14.97
CA THR A 51 -11.38 -5.73 15.45
C THR A 51 -12.26 -4.87 14.55
N ALA A 52 -11.85 -3.63 14.30
CA ALA A 52 -12.62 -2.66 13.53
C ALA A 52 -12.71 -2.99 12.03
N LEU A 53 -11.66 -3.61 11.47
CA LEU A 53 -11.64 -4.07 10.08
C LEU A 53 -12.26 -5.47 9.91
N LYS A 54 -12.71 -6.09 11.01
CA LYS A 54 -13.26 -7.46 11.04
C LYS A 54 -12.32 -8.50 10.41
N ILE A 55 -11.02 -8.32 10.60
CA ILE A 55 -9.98 -9.25 10.15
C ILE A 55 -9.89 -10.39 11.17
N PRO A 56 -9.89 -11.67 10.76
CA PRO A 56 -9.70 -12.78 11.67
C PRO A 56 -8.40 -12.66 12.47
N TYR A 57 -8.45 -12.94 13.77
CA TYR A 57 -7.22 -13.06 14.55
C TYR A 57 -6.53 -14.38 14.21
N SER A 58 -5.35 -14.28 13.62
CA SER A 58 -4.49 -15.43 13.33
C SER A 58 -3.02 -15.02 13.43
N ALA A 59 -2.14 -16.00 13.61
CA ALA A 59 -0.70 -15.73 13.67
C ALA A 59 -0.21 -15.16 12.34
N GLU A 60 -0.73 -15.68 11.23
CA GLU A 60 -0.37 -15.29 9.88
C GLU A 60 -0.73 -13.82 9.60
N TYR A 61 -1.89 -13.35 10.04
CA TYR A 61 -2.25 -11.95 9.83
C TYR A 61 -1.56 -11.00 10.83
N PHE A 62 -1.45 -11.37 12.11
CA PHE A 62 -0.71 -10.55 13.07
C PHE A 62 0.77 -10.41 12.69
N CYS A 63 1.41 -11.50 12.28
CA CYS A 63 2.80 -11.44 11.84
C CYS A 63 2.96 -10.66 10.54
N ALA A 64 2.00 -10.69 9.62
CA ALA A 64 2.05 -9.86 8.42
C ALA A 64 2.02 -8.36 8.77
N ALA A 65 1.13 -7.94 9.67
CA ALA A 65 1.07 -6.56 10.15
C ALA A 65 2.37 -6.15 10.89
N ALA A 66 2.85 -6.99 11.81
CA ALA A 66 4.06 -6.76 12.57
C ALA A 66 5.30 -6.64 11.67
N ALA A 67 5.42 -7.50 10.65
CA ALA A 67 6.53 -7.49 9.71
C ALA A 67 6.60 -6.20 8.88
N VAL A 68 5.44 -5.69 8.44
CA VAL A 68 5.37 -4.40 7.72
C VAL A 68 5.68 -3.23 8.64
N ILE A 69 5.13 -3.18 9.86
CA ILE A 69 5.45 -2.13 10.85
C ILE A 69 6.96 -2.09 11.12
N GLU A 70 7.56 -3.26 11.37
CA GLU A 70 8.99 -3.37 11.67
C GLU A 70 9.84 -2.95 10.46
N GLN A 71 9.42 -3.29 9.24
CA GLN A 71 10.13 -2.91 8.03
C GLN A 71 10.05 -1.39 7.75
N GLU A 72 8.88 -0.79 7.92
CA GLU A 72 8.63 0.61 7.55
C GLU A 72 9.12 1.61 8.60
N SER A 73 9.00 1.27 9.89
CA SER A 73 9.30 2.22 10.97
C SER A 73 10.16 1.66 12.08
N SER A 74 10.46 0.36 12.07
CA SER A 74 11.13 -0.30 13.20
C SER A 74 10.40 -0.02 14.53
N TRP A 75 9.06 -0.09 14.50
CA TRP A 75 8.19 0.14 15.66
C TRP A 75 8.20 1.57 16.20
N GLN A 76 8.40 2.57 15.33
CA GLN A 76 8.29 3.99 15.65
C GLN A 76 6.97 4.56 15.10
N GLY A 77 6.19 5.22 15.95
CA GLY A 77 4.90 5.81 15.53
C GLY A 77 5.05 7.00 14.58
N ASP A 78 6.12 7.78 14.73
CA ASP A 78 6.48 8.92 13.90
C ASP A 78 8.01 8.91 13.69
N PRO A 79 8.51 8.10 12.74
CA PRO A 79 9.95 7.89 12.57
C PRO A 79 10.64 9.19 12.11
N GLY A 80 11.82 9.45 12.68
CA GLY A 80 12.65 10.59 12.30
C GLY A 80 13.21 10.45 10.87
N VAL A 81 13.39 11.58 10.19
CA VAL A 81 14.06 11.69 8.90
C VAL A 81 15.37 12.44 9.09
N PRO A 82 16.53 11.74 9.05
CA PRO A 82 17.83 12.39 9.23
C PRO A 82 18.06 13.50 8.20
N GLY A 83 18.51 14.67 8.66
CA GLY A 83 18.83 15.81 7.79
C GLY A 83 17.61 16.48 7.12
N LEU A 84 16.38 16.22 7.60
CA LEU A 84 15.16 16.77 7.01
C LEU A 84 15.18 18.29 6.76
N PRO A 85 15.70 19.15 7.67
CA PRO A 85 15.74 20.59 7.43
C PRO A 85 16.53 20.96 6.16
N ALA A 86 17.68 20.31 5.95
CA ALA A 86 18.52 20.55 4.78
C ALA A 86 17.85 20.09 3.48
N ILE A 87 17.16 18.93 3.53
CA ILE A 87 16.39 18.41 2.39
C ILE A 87 15.28 19.39 2.00
N VAL A 88 14.53 19.90 2.99
CA VAL A 88 13.43 20.84 2.78
C VAL A 88 13.95 22.16 2.21
N TRP A 89 15.02 22.73 2.80
CA TRP A 89 15.62 23.95 2.27
C TRP A 89 16.13 23.81 0.85
N LYS A 90 16.74 22.66 0.51
CA LYS A 90 17.18 22.37 -0.86
C LYS A 90 16.00 22.33 -1.83
N ALA A 91 14.91 21.67 -1.48
CA ALA A 91 13.71 21.61 -2.33
C ALA A 91 13.05 23.00 -2.50
N ILE A 92 13.04 23.81 -1.45
CA ILE A 92 12.57 25.21 -1.51
C ILE A 92 13.46 26.03 -2.44
N ASP A 93 14.78 25.90 -2.33
CA ASP A 93 15.76 26.60 -3.17
C ASP A 93 15.64 26.22 -4.65
N GLU A 94 15.54 24.92 -4.95
CA GLU A 94 15.31 24.40 -6.31
C GLU A 94 14.00 24.92 -6.91
N ARG A 95 12.96 25.11 -6.09
CA ARG A 95 11.69 25.68 -6.54
C ARG A 95 11.79 27.19 -6.75
N ALA A 96 12.38 27.92 -5.81
CA ALA A 96 12.55 29.37 -5.85
C ALA A 96 13.45 29.82 -7.01
N SER A 97 14.51 29.06 -7.27
CA SER A 97 15.45 29.31 -8.38
C SER A 97 14.78 29.25 -9.75
N ARG A 98 13.72 28.43 -9.94
CA ARG A 98 12.93 28.42 -11.19
C ARG A 98 12.20 29.74 -11.47
N TYR A 99 12.04 30.57 -10.44
CA TYR A 99 11.43 31.89 -10.51
C TYR A 99 12.47 33.01 -10.31
N HIS A 100 13.78 32.69 -10.31
CA HIS A 100 14.88 33.63 -10.06
C HIS A 100 14.78 34.34 -8.70
N ILE A 101 14.17 33.70 -7.70
CA ILE A 101 14.05 34.24 -6.35
C ILE A 101 15.20 33.69 -5.49
N PRO A 102 16.08 34.55 -4.92
CA PRO A 102 17.16 34.08 -4.05
C PRO A 102 16.66 33.44 -2.76
N LEU A 103 17.30 32.37 -2.29
CA LEU A 103 16.92 31.66 -1.07
C LEU A 103 16.87 32.56 0.17
N ALA A 104 17.74 33.57 0.26
CA ALA A 104 17.74 34.53 1.36
C ALA A 104 16.41 35.30 1.45
N VAL A 105 15.84 35.71 0.31
CA VAL A 105 14.53 36.39 0.25
C VAL A 105 13.42 35.46 0.77
N VAL A 106 13.44 34.19 0.34
CA VAL A 106 12.46 33.19 0.81
C VAL A 106 12.58 32.96 2.32
N LYS A 107 13.81 32.82 2.85
CA LYS A 107 14.05 32.65 4.29
C LYS A 107 13.53 33.84 5.09
N THR A 108 13.71 35.06 4.58
CA THR A 108 13.17 36.28 5.21
C THR A 108 11.65 36.30 5.20
N ALA A 109 11.01 35.95 4.07
CA ALA A 109 9.55 35.86 4.00
C ALA A 109 8.99 34.82 4.98
N LEU A 110 9.71 33.71 5.19
CA LEU A 110 9.33 32.64 6.12
C LEU A 110 9.64 32.96 7.60
N LEU A 111 10.18 34.14 7.93
CA LEU A 111 10.20 34.63 9.32
C LEU A 111 8.79 34.95 9.85
N LYS A 112 7.79 34.98 8.96
CA LYS A 112 6.40 35.12 9.34
C LYS A 112 6.01 34.10 10.44
N PRO A 113 5.34 34.54 11.52
CA PRO A 113 4.77 33.65 12.52
C PRO A 113 3.75 32.69 11.91
N SER A 114 3.82 31.44 12.33
CA SER A 114 2.84 30.39 12.03
C SER A 114 1.84 30.24 13.19
N PRO A 115 0.77 29.42 13.05
CA PRO A 115 -0.22 29.22 14.12
C PRO A 115 0.34 28.70 15.45
N THR A 116 1.55 28.13 15.45
CA THR A 116 2.22 27.65 16.68
C THR A 116 3.01 28.72 17.42
N GLY A 117 3.03 29.97 16.92
CA GLY A 117 3.83 31.08 17.45
C GLY A 117 5.27 31.12 16.91
N ALA A 118 5.86 29.97 16.58
CA ALA A 118 7.15 29.91 15.88
C ALA A 118 7.01 30.36 14.41
N SER A 119 8.05 30.97 13.86
CA SER A 119 8.10 31.29 12.42
C SER A 119 8.14 30.02 11.55
N TYR A 120 7.66 30.11 10.31
CA TYR A 120 7.76 29.00 9.36
C TYR A 120 9.23 28.58 9.14
N LYS A 121 10.16 29.53 9.10
CA LYS A 121 11.60 29.28 9.02
C LYS A 121 12.10 28.46 10.23
N GLN A 122 11.77 28.86 11.46
CA GLN A 122 12.16 28.12 12.67
C GLN A 122 11.58 26.70 12.69
N ARG A 123 10.33 26.53 12.23
CA ARG A 123 9.73 25.20 12.09
C ARG A 123 10.51 24.35 11.09
N ILE A 124 10.86 24.90 9.92
CA ILE A 124 11.68 24.20 8.91
C ILE A 124 13.05 23.83 9.48
N ASP A 125 13.72 24.75 10.17
CA ASP A 125 15.06 24.55 10.74
C ASP A 125 15.10 23.44 11.80
N THR A 126 13.97 23.16 12.46
CA THR A 126 13.85 22.15 13.51
C THR A 126 13.06 20.90 13.09
N LEU A 127 12.67 20.79 11.81
CA LEU A 127 11.95 19.62 11.27
C LEU A 127 12.73 18.34 11.49
N SER A 128 12.04 17.31 12.00
CA SER A 128 12.62 16.00 12.24
C SER A 128 11.76 14.84 11.76
N THR A 129 10.44 15.02 11.60
CA THR A 129 9.53 13.94 11.18
C THR A 129 8.63 14.31 10.02
N GLU A 130 8.11 13.30 9.32
CA GLU A 130 7.15 13.48 8.22
C GLU A 130 5.83 14.09 8.71
N ARG A 131 5.41 13.77 9.96
CA ARG A 131 4.24 14.40 10.57
C ARG A 131 4.43 15.90 10.75
N GLN A 132 5.58 16.33 11.30
CA GLN A 132 5.87 17.76 11.46
C GLN A 132 5.90 18.47 10.11
N MET A 133 6.46 17.83 9.07
CA MET A 133 6.46 18.36 7.71
C MET A 133 5.03 18.45 7.15
N ASN A 134 4.20 17.41 7.35
CA ASN A 134 2.79 17.45 6.96
C ASN A 134 2.08 18.65 7.62
N ASP A 135 2.20 18.80 8.94
CA ASP A 135 1.52 19.85 9.69
C ASP A 135 1.99 21.25 9.26
N LEU A 136 3.28 21.41 8.96
CA LEU A 136 3.85 22.62 8.37
C LEU A 136 3.20 22.95 7.02
N PHE A 137 3.15 22.00 6.08
CA PHE A 137 2.56 22.22 4.76
C PHE A 137 1.05 22.51 4.84
N GLU A 138 0.34 21.84 5.75
CA GLU A 138 -1.08 22.08 5.97
C GLU A 138 -1.35 23.49 6.50
N ASP A 139 -0.52 24.00 7.42
CA ASP A 139 -0.62 25.39 7.89
C ASP A 139 -0.33 26.39 6.76
N MET A 140 0.76 26.18 6.00
CA MET A 140 1.11 27.05 4.87
C MET A 140 0.03 27.06 3.79
N ALA A 141 -0.54 25.89 3.46
CA ALA A 141 -1.61 25.76 2.47
C ALA A 141 -2.89 26.48 2.92
N ARG A 142 -3.30 26.30 4.18
CA ARG A 142 -4.44 27.05 4.76
C ARG A 142 -4.21 28.55 4.70
N GLU A 143 -3.02 29.00 5.09
CA GLU A 143 -2.71 30.42 5.11
C GLU A 143 -2.71 31.05 3.72
N ALA A 144 -2.11 30.39 2.73
CA ALA A 144 -2.15 30.88 1.35
C ALA A 144 -3.57 30.91 0.79
N SER A 145 -4.41 29.93 1.14
CA SER A 145 -5.83 29.94 0.79
C SER A 145 -6.54 31.13 1.42
N ASN A 146 -6.30 31.42 2.70
CA ASN A 146 -6.90 32.55 3.40
C ASN A 146 -6.46 33.90 2.82
N LEU A 147 -5.23 33.98 2.29
CA LEU A 147 -4.69 35.16 1.60
C LEU A 147 -5.11 35.26 0.13
N GLY A 148 -5.93 34.33 -0.38
CA GLY A 148 -6.36 34.31 -1.78
C GLY A 148 -5.22 34.11 -2.78
N LEU A 149 -4.07 33.57 -2.33
CA LEU A 149 -2.92 33.37 -3.20
C LEU A 149 -3.23 32.25 -4.20
N PRO A 150 -2.96 32.43 -5.51
CA PRO A 150 -3.16 31.39 -6.53
C PRO A 150 -2.08 30.31 -6.48
N LEU A 151 -1.65 29.93 -5.27
CA LEU A 151 -0.64 28.93 -5.03
C LEU A 151 -1.32 27.57 -4.90
N ASN A 152 -1.17 26.74 -5.94
CA ASN A 152 -1.50 25.31 -5.86
C ASN A 152 -0.46 24.59 -4.98
N MET A 153 -0.49 24.86 -3.67
CA MET A 153 0.38 24.23 -2.67
C MET A 153 -0.11 22.82 -2.34
N ARG A 154 0.06 21.92 -3.31
CA ARG A 154 -0.12 20.49 -3.08
C ARG A 154 0.92 20.02 -2.06
N ASN A 155 0.44 19.51 -0.92
CA ASN A 155 1.29 18.88 0.07
C ASN A 155 2.12 17.75 -0.60
N PRO A 156 3.47 17.82 -0.57
CA PRO A 156 4.31 16.82 -1.21
C PRO A 156 4.33 15.49 -0.43
N ILE A 157 3.92 15.49 0.83
CA ILE A 157 3.88 14.30 1.67
C ILE A 157 2.56 13.56 1.41
N ARG A 158 2.69 12.40 0.76
CA ARG A 158 1.56 11.57 0.32
C ARG A 158 1.43 10.27 1.08
N THR A 159 2.48 9.85 1.76
CA THR A 159 2.52 8.66 2.62
C THR A 159 2.95 9.07 4.02
N GLY A 160 2.55 8.31 5.04
CA GLY A 160 2.95 8.62 6.41
C GLY A 160 2.59 7.56 7.43
N GLY A 161 2.95 7.86 8.67
CA GLY A 161 2.72 6.98 9.81
C GLY A 161 3.66 5.76 9.83
N PRO A 162 3.45 4.85 10.80
CA PRO A 162 4.36 3.74 11.06
C PRO A 162 4.37 2.64 10.00
N MET A 163 3.39 2.64 9.10
CA MET A 163 3.29 1.71 7.98
C MET A 163 3.38 2.42 6.63
N GLN A 164 3.76 3.71 6.60
CA GLN A 164 3.99 4.48 5.35
C GLN A 164 2.82 4.41 4.35
N VAL A 165 1.59 4.53 4.86
CA VAL A 165 0.36 4.37 4.05
C VAL A 165 0.02 5.65 3.29
N SER A 166 -0.51 5.50 2.08
CA SER A 166 -0.98 6.62 1.25
C SER A 166 -2.18 7.33 1.88
N VAL A 167 -2.13 8.66 1.90
CA VAL A 167 -3.25 9.52 2.34
C VAL A 167 -4.45 9.36 1.41
N GLU A 168 -4.21 9.24 0.10
CA GLU A 168 -5.28 9.01 -0.87
C GLU A 168 -5.97 7.66 -0.63
N PHE A 169 -5.19 6.61 -0.33
CA PHE A 169 -5.76 5.33 0.07
C PHE A 169 -6.64 5.48 1.32
N ALA A 170 -6.16 6.17 2.36
CA ALA A 170 -6.90 6.35 3.60
C ALA A 170 -8.22 7.13 3.37
N GLU A 171 -8.16 8.23 2.62
CA GLU A 171 -9.33 9.03 2.24
C GLU A 171 -10.35 8.22 1.43
N ASN A 172 -9.89 7.36 0.52
CA ASN A 172 -10.75 6.48 -0.24
C ASN A 172 -11.35 5.38 0.65
N HIS A 173 -10.54 4.84 1.58
CA HIS A 173 -10.94 3.76 2.46
C HIS A 173 -12.07 4.19 3.40
N VAL A 174 -11.98 5.37 4.02
CA VAL A 174 -13.01 5.85 4.95
C VAL A 174 -14.37 6.11 4.28
N ARG A 175 -14.39 6.33 2.96
CA ARG A 175 -15.63 6.45 2.19
C ARG A 175 -16.31 5.11 1.95
N ALA A 176 -15.55 4.03 1.93
CA ALA A 176 -16.04 2.66 1.73
C ALA A 176 -16.24 1.90 3.05
N TRP A 177 -15.54 2.27 4.12
CA TRP A 177 -15.59 1.62 5.42
C TRP A 177 -15.50 2.65 6.56
N PRO A 178 -16.47 2.71 7.48
CA PRO A 178 -16.44 3.69 8.56
C PRO A 178 -15.17 3.62 9.41
N TYR A 179 -14.52 4.77 9.61
CA TYR A 179 -13.39 4.87 10.53
C TYR A 179 -13.88 4.74 11.97
N PRO A 180 -13.36 3.76 12.75
CA PRO A 180 -13.97 3.35 14.03
C PRO A 180 -13.70 4.32 15.17
N TYR A 181 -12.74 5.22 15.03
CA TYR A 181 -12.29 6.06 16.12
C TYR A 181 -12.85 7.48 16.01
N ALA A 182 -13.12 8.10 17.16
CA ALA A 182 -13.46 9.52 17.23
C ALA A 182 -12.37 10.36 16.51
N GLN A 183 -12.77 11.02 15.43
CA GLN A 183 -11.86 11.78 14.58
C GLN A 183 -11.53 13.10 15.24
N ARG A 184 -10.26 13.28 15.62
CA ARG A 184 -9.69 14.61 15.87
C ARG A 184 -8.94 15.03 14.61
N GLY A 185 -9.37 16.10 13.95
CA GLY A 185 -8.75 16.56 12.71
C GLY A 185 -9.10 15.70 11.48
N SER A 186 -8.33 15.87 10.40
CA SER A 186 -8.60 15.23 9.11
C SER A 186 -8.10 13.79 9.01
N VAL A 187 -8.60 13.02 8.04
CA VAL A 187 -8.11 11.66 7.72
C VAL A 187 -6.60 11.67 7.45
N ARG A 188 -6.12 12.69 6.73
CA ARG A 188 -4.69 12.94 6.53
C ARG A 188 -3.94 13.00 7.86
N GLN A 189 -4.40 13.80 8.82
CA GLN A 189 -3.74 13.88 10.13
C GLN A 189 -3.76 12.54 10.86
N GLN A 190 -4.85 11.76 10.73
CA GLN A 190 -4.94 10.43 11.32
C GLN A 190 -3.87 9.46 10.75
N VAL A 191 -3.59 9.52 9.45
CA VAL A 191 -2.52 8.70 8.81
C VAL A 191 -1.16 8.90 9.48
N PHE A 192 -0.83 10.11 9.93
CA PHE A 192 0.45 10.40 10.59
C PHE A 192 0.47 10.08 12.09
N THR A 193 -0.64 9.60 12.67
CA THR A 193 -0.63 9.08 14.04
C THR A 193 -0.27 7.60 14.05
N ARG A 194 0.26 7.08 15.17
CA ARG A 194 0.51 5.65 15.32
C ARG A 194 -0.77 4.83 15.10
N ARG A 195 -1.83 5.11 15.86
CA ARG A 195 -3.10 4.37 15.77
C ARG A 195 -3.70 4.42 14.36
N GLY A 196 -3.82 5.61 13.78
CA GLY A 196 -4.42 5.78 12.45
C GLY A 196 -3.58 5.18 11.33
N GLY A 197 -2.26 5.39 11.34
CA GLY A 197 -1.35 4.81 10.34
C GLY A 197 -1.26 3.28 10.45
N THR A 198 -1.32 2.71 11.66
CA THR A 198 -1.46 1.26 11.87
C THR A 198 -2.78 0.73 11.31
N TYR A 199 -3.90 1.40 11.60
CA TYR A 199 -5.22 1.03 11.07
C TYR A 199 -5.25 1.03 9.54
N PHE A 200 -4.83 2.12 8.91
CA PHE A 200 -4.86 2.24 7.45
C PHE A 200 -3.81 1.35 6.77
N GLY A 201 -2.66 1.12 7.40
CA GLY A 201 -1.66 0.16 6.91
C GLY A 201 -2.18 -1.28 6.94
N ILE A 202 -2.77 -1.72 8.06
CA ILE A 202 -3.40 -3.04 8.16
C ILE A 202 -4.55 -3.16 7.16
N ALA A 203 -5.36 -2.11 7.00
CA ALA A 203 -6.39 -2.07 5.98
C ALA A 203 -5.78 -2.27 4.59
N ASN A 204 -4.76 -1.51 4.21
CA ASN A 204 -4.10 -1.63 2.90
C ASN A 204 -3.58 -3.05 2.64
N LEU A 205 -2.91 -3.65 3.63
CA LEU A 205 -2.28 -4.97 3.55
C LEU A 205 -3.27 -6.15 3.51
N LEU A 206 -4.29 -6.12 4.36
CA LEU A 206 -5.12 -7.30 4.66
C LEU A 206 -6.59 -7.12 4.30
N HIS A 207 -7.11 -5.88 4.30
CA HIS A 207 -8.53 -5.61 4.06
C HIS A 207 -8.85 -5.49 2.56
N TYR A 208 -8.52 -6.56 1.83
CA TYR A 208 -8.96 -6.82 0.46
C TYR A 208 -8.90 -8.33 0.15
N PRO A 209 -9.76 -8.82 -0.77
CA PRO A 209 -9.75 -10.21 -1.20
C PRO A 209 -8.56 -10.48 -2.15
N ALA A 210 -7.39 -10.81 -1.59
CA ALA A 210 -6.23 -11.15 -2.39
C ALA A 210 -6.32 -12.60 -2.91
N PRO A 211 -6.00 -12.84 -4.19
CA PRO A 211 -6.11 -14.16 -4.82
C PRO A 211 -4.85 -15.02 -4.61
N TYR A 212 -4.17 -14.85 -3.47
CA TYR A 212 -2.84 -15.43 -3.24
C TYR A 212 -2.86 -16.43 -2.09
N SER A 213 -2.17 -17.55 -2.27
CA SER A 213 -1.79 -18.49 -1.22
C SER A 213 -0.67 -17.93 -0.36
N GLU A 214 0.39 -17.42 -0.98
CA GLU A 214 1.57 -16.91 -0.28
C GLU A 214 1.42 -15.44 0.14
N MET A 215 1.81 -15.13 1.39
CA MET A 215 1.76 -13.77 1.95
C MET A 215 2.73 -12.81 1.25
N ILE A 216 3.82 -13.32 0.67
CA ILE A 216 4.83 -12.50 -0.02
C ILE A 216 4.23 -11.62 -1.13
N TYR A 217 3.19 -12.09 -1.82
CA TYR A 217 2.51 -11.29 -2.85
C TYR A 217 1.66 -10.17 -2.25
N ARG A 218 1.15 -10.32 -1.02
CA ARG A 218 0.53 -9.20 -0.30
C ARG A 218 1.58 -8.17 0.13
N PHE A 219 2.80 -8.59 0.48
CA PHE A 219 3.90 -7.65 0.77
C PHE A 219 4.35 -6.89 -0.49
N ALA A 220 4.43 -7.58 -1.63
CA ALA A 220 4.69 -6.93 -2.91
C ALA A 220 3.57 -5.95 -3.29
N ASP A 221 2.30 -6.36 -3.18
CA ASP A 221 1.14 -5.51 -3.41
C ASP A 221 1.08 -4.31 -2.45
N TYR A 222 1.55 -4.47 -1.21
CA TYR A 222 1.60 -3.37 -0.25
C TYR A 222 2.47 -2.21 -0.77
N ASN A 223 3.59 -2.56 -1.41
CA ASN A 223 4.56 -1.60 -1.95
C ASN A 223 4.23 -1.12 -3.37
N ALA A 224 3.76 -2.01 -4.25
CA ALA A 224 3.48 -1.71 -5.66
C ALA A 224 2.01 -1.35 -5.95
N GLY A 225 1.11 -1.51 -4.99
CA GLY A 225 -0.32 -1.33 -5.14
C GLY A 225 -1.09 -2.65 -5.17
N ARG A 226 -2.32 -2.64 -4.65
CA ARG A 226 -3.16 -3.84 -4.57
C ARG A 226 -3.35 -4.49 -5.94
N TYR A 227 -3.22 -5.81 -5.96
CA TYR A 227 -3.26 -6.69 -7.12
C TYR A 227 -2.09 -6.59 -8.10
N ALA A 228 -1.03 -5.84 -7.79
CA ALA A 228 0.15 -5.74 -8.64
C ALA A 228 0.73 -7.13 -8.95
N SER A 229 0.87 -8.01 -7.96
CA SER A 229 1.47 -9.33 -8.16
C SER A 229 0.66 -10.22 -9.11
N ARG A 230 -0.69 -10.18 -9.02
CA ARG A 230 -1.58 -10.82 -9.99
C ARG A 230 -1.40 -10.23 -11.39
N ASN A 231 -1.32 -8.91 -11.48
CA ASN A 231 -1.20 -8.21 -12.75
C ASN A 231 0.15 -8.48 -13.43
N VAL A 232 1.24 -8.62 -12.66
CA VAL A 232 2.55 -9.04 -13.19
C VAL A 232 2.47 -10.42 -13.83
N ALA A 233 1.79 -11.38 -13.20
CA ALA A 233 1.58 -12.70 -13.79
C ALA A 233 0.77 -12.62 -15.09
N PHE A 234 -0.22 -11.73 -15.15
CA PHE A 234 -0.98 -11.47 -16.38
C PHE A 234 -0.10 -10.85 -17.48
N GLN A 235 0.76 -9.87 -17.15
CA GLN A 235 1.74 -9.32 -18.09
C GLN A 235 2.70 -10.40 -18.61
N ALA A 236 3.22 -11.27 -17.74
CA ALA A 236 4.09 -12.37 -18.15
C ALA A 236 3.37 -13.37 -19.08
N ALA A 237 2.08 -13.65 -18.86
CA ALA A 237 1.27 -14.45 -19.77
C ALA A 237 1.10 -13.76 -21.13
N LEU A 238 0.89 -12.44 -21.17
CA LEU A 238 0.85 -11.67 -22.42
C LEU A 238 2.19 -11.68 -23.16
N GLU A 239 3.33 -11.50 -22.46
CA GLU A 239 4.66 -11.60 -23.06
C GLU A 239 4.84 -12.97 -23.75
N LYS A 240 4.49 -14.05 -23.05
CA LYS A 240 4.61 -15.41 -23.58
C LYS A 240 3.73 -15.65 -24.79
N LEU A 241 2.51 -15.11 -24.80
CA LEU A 241 1.55 -15.31 -25.89
C LEU A 241 1.82 -14.47 -27.14
N THR A 242 2.45 -13.31 -26.97
CA THR A 242 2.67 -12.32 -28.04
C THR A 242 4.11 -12.21 -28.50
N GLY A 243 5.07 -12.72 -27.71
CA GLY A 243 6.50 -12.52 -27.93
C GLY A 243 6.99 -11.08 -27.68
N ARG A 244 6.10 -10.17 -27.26
CA ARG A 244 6.45 -8.77 -26.96
C ARG A 244 7.01 -8.67 -25.56
N LYS A 245 8.11 -7.95 -25.40
CA LYS A 245 8.65 -7.61 -24.09
C LYS A 245 7.80 -6.51 -23.45
N LEU A 246 7.35 -6.74 -22.23
CA LEU A 246 6.56 -5.84 -21.39
C LEU A 246 7.34 -5.47 -20.12
N SER A 247 6.94 -4.38 -19.48
CA SER A 247 7.39 -4.07 -18.13
C SER A 247 6.56 -4.91 -17.16
N LEU A 248 7.22 -5.78 -16.39
CA LEU A 248 6.59 -6.64 -15.39
C LEU A 248 6.41 -5.88 -14.06
N ASP A 249 5.65 -4.79 -14.11
CA ASP A 249 5.43 -3.85 -13.00
C ASP A 249 4.04 -3.98 -12.34
N GLY A 250 3.10 -4.70 -12.95
CA GLY A 250 1.74 -4.87 -12.43
C GLY A 250 0.77 -3.74 -12.79
N ASP A 251 1.20 -2.75 -13.57
CA ASP A 251 0.33 -1.73 -14.17
C ASP A 251 -0.11 -2.17 -15.58
N LEU A 252 -1.35 -2.66 -15.69
CA LEU A 252 -1.95 -3.04 -16.97
C LEU A 252 -2.46 -1.82 -17.73
N LEU A 253 -2.76 -0.72 -17.05
CA LEU A 253 -3.14 0.56 -17.63
C LEU A 253 -2.09 1.64 -17.36
N ARG A 254 -1.99 2.63 -18.25
CA ARG A 254 -1.14 3.81 -18.04
C ARG A 254 -1.93 4.88 -17.29
N TYR A 255 -1.35 5.48 -16.25
CA TYR A 255 -2.02 6.49 -15.45
C TYR A 255 -1.37 7.87 -15.56
N GLN A 256 -2.19 8.91 -15.53
CA GLN A 256 -1.77 10.29 -15.31
C GLN A 256 -2.76 10.95 -14.36
N ASN A 257 -2.25 11.53 -13.27
CA ASN A 257 -3.07 12.13 -12.21
C ASN A 257 -4.16 11.18 -11.66
N GLY A 258 -3.82 9.90 -11.45
CA GLY A 258 -4.72 8.90 -10.89
C GLY A 258 -5.80 8.39 -11.85
N ARG A 259 -5.78 8.82 -13.13
CA ARG A 259 -6.74 8.37 -14.15
C ARG A 259 -6.04 7.60 -15.27
N PRO A 260 -6.64 6.52 -15.78
CA PRO A 260 -6.14 5.84 -16.98
C PRO A 260 -6.07 6.84 -18.15
N THR A 261 -4.97 6.81 -18.90
CA THR A 261 -4.73 7.68 -20.06
C THR A 261 -4.04 6.90 -21.18
N GLY A 262 -4.45 7.18 -22.42
CA GLY A 262 -3.90 6.55 -23.61
C GLY A 262 -4.03 5.02 -23.60
N THR A 263 -3.09 4.35 -24.28
CA THR A 263 -2.99 2.89 -24.33
C THR A 263 -1.63 2.48 -23.77
N SER A 264 -1.64 1.56 -22.81
CA SER A 264 -0.44 0.94 -22.23
C SER A 264 0.10 -0.16 -23.15
N ASP A 265 1.34 -0.58 -22.90
CA ASP A 265 1.95 -1.68 -23.65
C ASP A 265 1.21 -3.01 -23.40
N SER A 266 0.73 -3.24 -22.17
CA SER A 266 -0.11 -4.38 -21.80
C SER A 266 -1.43 -4.39 -22.58
N GLN A 267 -2.10 -3.23 -22.70
CA GLN A 267 -3.32 -3.09 -23.51
C GLN A 267 -3.03 -3.37 -24.98
N SER A 268 -1.98 -2.76 -25.54
CA SER A 268 -1.59 -2.97 -26.94
C SER A 268 -1.23 -4.42 -27.24
N ALA A 269 -0.55 -5.12 -26.33
CA ALA A 269 -0.25 -6.55 -26.47
C ALA A 269 -1.54 -7.39 -26.41
N LEU A 270 -2.41 -7.13 -25.43
CA LEU A 270 -3.67 -7.84 -25.28
C LEU A 270 -4.56 -7.71 -26.52
N TYR A 271 -4.66 -6.52 -27.13
CA TYR A 271 -5.48 -6.31 -28.32
C TYR A 271 -5.02 -7.10 -29.55
N THR A 272 -3.75 -7.52 -29.63
CA THR A 272 -3.29 -8.42 -30.70
C THR A 272 -3.85 -9.84 -30.58
N LEU A 273 -4.34 -10.22 -29.40
CA LEU A 273 -4.91 -11.54 -29.13
C LEU A 273 -6.43 -11.57 -29.36
N SER A 274 -7.03 -10.49 -29.84
CA SER A 274 -8.50 -10.34 -29.96
C SER A 274 -9.20 -11.51 -30.64
N ASP A 275 -8.72 -11.91 -31.81
CA ASP A 275 -9.32 -12.99 -32.58
C ASP A 275 -9.15 -14.36 -31.89
N ARG A 276 -7.95 -14.59 -31.32
CA ARG A 276 -7.64 -15.82 -30.56
C ARG A 276 -8.48 -15.93 -29.28
N LEU A 277 -8.74 -14.81 -28.63
CA LEU A 277 -9.54 -14.73 -27.42
C LEU A 277 -11.04 -14.66 -27.71
N LYS A 278 -11.46 -14.37 -28.95
CA LYS A 278 -12.86 -14.14 -29.33
C LYS A 278 -13.55 -13.11 -28.42
N LEU A 279 -12.85 -12.01 -28.14
CA LEU A 279 -13.31 -10.90 -27.31
C LEU A 279 -13.12 -9.59 -28.09
N SER A 280 -14.07 -8.66 -27.97
CA SER A 280 -13.88 -7.33 -28.56
C SER A 280 -12.89 -6.50 -27.74
N ARG A 281 -12.31 -5.45 -28.37
CA ARG A 281 -11.41 -4.53 -27.67
C ARG A 281 -12.12 -3.81 -26.52
N GLU A 282 -13.39 -3.49 -26.70
CA GLU A 282 -14.22 -2.84 -25.68
C GLU A 282 -14.42 -3.76 -24.48
N ALA A 283 -14.63 -5.07 -24.71
CA ALA A 283 -14.72 -6.05 -23.63
C ALA A 283 -13.42 -6.14 -22.83
N MET A 284 -12.29 -6.23 -23.52
CA MET A 284 -10.96 -6.24 -22.89
C MET A 284 -10.70 -4.94 -22.11
N GLN A 285 -11.06 -3.78 -22.67
CA GLN A 285 -10.88 -2.49 -22.02
C GLN A 285 -11.71 -2.39 -20.73
N ARG A 286 -12.98 -2.81 -20.76
CA ARG A 286 -13.84 -2.84 -19.56
C ARG A 286 -13.27 -3.75 -18.47
N ASP A 287 -12.73 -4.90 -18.86
CA ASP A 287 -12.11 -5.82 -17.90
C ASP A 287 -10.82 -5.23 -17.32
N LEU A 288 -9.94 -4.66 -18.15
CA LEU A 288 -8.70 -4.03 -17.70
C LEU A 288 -8.92 -2.83 -16.77
N GLN A 289 -10.04 -2.09 -16.90
CA GLN A 289 -10.41 -1.04 -15.95
C GLN A 289 -10.61 -1.57 -14.52
N GLN A 290 -10.77 -2.88 -14.34
CA GLN A 290 -10.86 -3.53 -13.04
C GLN A 290 -9.49 -3.96 -12.48
N GLU A 291 -8.37 -3.58 -13.09
CA GLU A 291 -7.02 -4.05 -12.71
C GLU A 291 -6.62 -3.78 -11.24
N LYS A 292 -7.24 -2.79 -10.58
CA LYS A 292 -7.03 -2.50 -9.15
C LYS A 292 -8.11 -3.10 -8.23
N MET A 293 -8.97 -3.95 -8.78
CA MET A 293 -10.09 -4.61 -8.08
C MET A 293 -10.00 -6.13 -8.20
N SER A 294 -10.70 -6.86 -7.33
CA SER A 294 -10.75 -8.33 -7.38
C SER A 294 -11.44 -8.85 -8.63
N GLY A 295 -12.41 -8.11 -9.15
CA GLY A 295 -13.22 -8.47 -10.32
C GLY A 295 -12.39 -8.83 -11.55
N PHE A 296 -11.22 -8.22 -11.75
CA PHE A 296 -10.36 -8.54 -12.90
C PHE A 296 -9.95 -10.01 -12.95
N GLY A 297 -9.62 -10.62 -11.80
CA GLY A 297 -9.26 -12.06 -11.75
C GLY A 297 -10.41 -13.00 -12.12
N GLY A 298 -11.66 -12.52 -12.02
CA GLY A 298 -12.87 -13.24 -12.44
C GLY A 298 -13.34 -12.91 -13.85
N SER A 299 -12.72 -11.94 -14.52
CA SER A 299 -13.13 -11.46 -15.84
C SER A 299 -12.88 -12.48 -16.95
N GLU A 300 -13.62 -12.35 -18.04
CA GLU A 300 -13.48 -13.24 -19.19
C GLU A 300 -12.13 -13.04 -19.89
N THR A 301 -11.67 -11.79 -19.98
CA THR A 301 -10.33 -11.45 -20.48
C THR A 301 -9.24 -12.19 -19.72
N TYR A 302 -9.27 -12.12 -18.38
CA TYR A 302 -8.28 -12.79 -17.52
C TYR A 302 -8.30 -14.31 -17.73
N LYS A 303 -9.49 -14.92 -17.66
CA LYS A 303 -9.67 -16.37 -17.82
C LYS A 303 -9.18 -16.86 -19.17
N ARG A 304 -9.54 -16.18 -20.27
CA ARG A 304 -9.17 -16.61 -21.63
C ARG A 304 -7.69 -16.40 -21.94
N VAL A 305 -7.09 -15.30 -21.50
CA VAL A 305 -5.64 -15.08 -21.65
C VAL A 305 -4.88 -16.21 -20.96
N PHE A 306 -5.26 -16.54 -19.74
CA PHE A 306 -4.57 -17.58 -19.00
C PHE A 306 -4.85 -18.99 -19.53
N ALA A 307 -6.08 -19.30 -19.96
CA ALA A 307 -6.37 -20.56 -20.62
C ALA A 307 -5.52 -20.75 -21.89
N LEU A 308 -5.38 -19.69 -22.69
CA LEU A 308 -4.55 -19.70 -23.90
C LEU A 308 -3.05 -19.84 -23.56
N ALA A 309 -2.59 -19.15 -22.51
CA ALA A 309 -1.19 -19.18 -22.09
C ALA A 309 -0.80 -20.53 -21.47
N ASP A 310 -1.69 -21.15 -20.69
CA ASP A 310 -1.51 -22.47 -20.11
C ASP A 310 -1.44 -23.54 -21.20
N ALA A 311 -2.35 -23.49 -22.19
CA ALA A 311 -2.35 -24.38 -23.33
C ALA A 311 -1.05 -24.27 -24.15
N ALA A 312 -0.59 -23.04 -24.42
CA ALA A 312 0.67 -22.81 -25.11
C ALA A 312 1.90 -23.26 -24.29
N ALA A 313 1.79 -23.33 -22.96
CA ALA A 313 2.85 -23.77 -22.07
C ALA A 313 2.84 -25.28 -21.77
N GLY A 314 1.74 -25.98 -22.09
CA GLY A 314 1.50 -27.36 -21.70
C GLY A 314 1.29 -27.55 -20.18
N LYS A 315 1.15 -26.47 -19.41
CA LYS A 315 0.96 -26.49 -17.95
C LYS A 315 0.39 -25.17 -17.45
N PRO A 316 -0.28 -25.15 -16.28
CA PRO A 316 -0.71 -23.90 -15.64
C PRO A 316 0.47 -22.96 -15.38
N LEU A 317 0.34 -21.71 -15.85
CA LEU A 317 1.26 -20.62 -15.51
C LEU A 317 0.94 -20.03 -14.13
N PRO A 318 1.94 -19.46 -13.42
CA PRO A 318 1.70 -18.73 -12.18
C PRO A 318 0.61 -17.67 -12.33
N ARG A 319 -0.21 -17.48 -11.29
CA ARG A 319 -1.25 -16.43 -11.22
C ARG A 319 -0.84 -15.22 -10.37
N ALA A 320 0.34 -15.26 -9.79
CA ALA A 320 0.99 -14.15 -9.10
C ALA A 320 2.50 -14.24 -9.33
N ALA A 321 3.17 -13.09 -9.39
CA ALA A 321 4.61 -12.98 -9.49
C ALA A 321 5.07 -11.64 -8.89
N LEU A 322 6.32 -11.55 -8.45
CA LEU A 322 6.85 -10.32 -7.83
C LEU A 322 7.07 -9.22 -8.88
N PRO A 323 6.58 -7.98 -8.66
CA PRO A 323 6.85 -6.86 -9.54
C PRO A 323 8.33 -6.51 -9.63
N GLN A 324 8.79 -6.23 -10.84
CA GLN A 324 10.17 -5.80 -11.14
C GLN A 324 10.31 -4.27 -11.14
N ILE A 325 9.72 -3.61 -10.15
CA ILE A 325 9.76 -2.15 -10.02
C ILE A 325 11.03 -1.74 -9.28
N ARG A 326 11.74 -0.73 -9.79
CA ARG A 326 12.82 -0.07 -9.06
C ARG A 326 12.24 0.93 -8.07
N LEU A 327 12.60 0.79 -6.80
CA LEU A 327 12.21 1.73 -5.76
C LEU A 327 13.01 3.02 -5.89
N LYS A 328 12.30 4.15 -5.81
CA LYS A 328 12.88 5.49 -5.78
C LYS A 328 12.37 6.21 -4.54
N SER A 329 13.29 6.66 -3.69
CA SER A 329 12.98 7.54 -2.55
C SER A 329 14.22 8.37 -2.24
N PRO A 330 14.07 9.61 -1.74
CA PRO A 330 15.20 10.39 -1.24
C PRO A 330 16.04 9.65 -0.19
N LYS A 331 15.45 8.67 0.51
CA LYS A 331 16.10 7.84 1.53
C LYS A 331 16.85 6.63 0.95
N ILE A 332 16.67 6.31 -0.33
CA ILE A 332 17.19 5.09 -0.97
C ILE A 332 18.42 5.45 -1.82
N THR A 333 19.60 5.09 -1.33
CA THR A 333 20.89 5.27 -2.03
C THR A 333 21.30 4.05 -2.88
N ARG A 334 20.60 2.91 -2.73
CA ARG A 334 20.87 1.64 -3.43
C ARG A 334 19.74 1.32 -4.41
N LYS A 335 20.03 0.53 -5.45
CA LYS A 335 19.01 0.04 -6.41
C LYS A 335 18.11 -1.03 -5.77
N LEU A 336 17.12 -0.63 -4.97
CA LEU A 336 16.16 -1.54 -4.34
C LEU A 336 14.97 -1.81 -5.27
N THR A 337 14.30 -2.95 -5.08
CA THR A 337 13.13 -3.37 -5.88
C THR A 337 11.94 -3.73 -4.99
N THR A 338 10.73 -3.79 -5.57
CA THR A 338 9.55 -4.32 -4.85
C THR A 338 9.77 -5.75 -4.38
N ALA A 339 10.43 -6.59 -5.19
CA ALA A 339 10.82 -7.94 -4.77
C ALA A 339 11.70 -7.93 -3.51
N TRP A 340 12.73 -7.06 -3.47
CA TRP A 340 13.57 -6.89 -2.27
C TRP A 340 12.74 -6.49 -1.05
N PHE A 341 11.79 -5.56 -1.21
CA PHE A 341 10.92 -5.16 -0.11
C PHE A 341 10.10 -6.35 0.39
N ALA A 342 9.44 -7.06 -0.52
CA ALA A 342 8.60 -8.20 -0.18
C ALA A 342 9.38 -9.32 0.53
N GLU A 343 10.59 -9.65 0.05
CA GLU A 343 11.48 -10.64 0.67
C GLU A 343 11.96 -10.20 2.06
N ARG A 344 12.26 -8.91 2.25
CA ARG A 344 12.65 -8.38 3.57
C ARG A 344 11.51 -8.44 4.57
N VAL A 345 10.29 -8.09 4.15
CA VAL A 345 9.10 -8.24 4.98
C VAL A 345 8.82 -9.71 5.26
N ASP A 346 8.96 -10.60 4.26
CA ASP A 346 8.75 -12.02 4.43
C ASP A 346 9.71 -12.63 5.46
N GLY A 347 11.00 -12.26 5.45
CA GLY A 347 11.94 -12.69 6.49
C GLY A 347 11.52 -12.29 7.92
N ARG A 348 10.99 -11.07 8.10
CA ARG A 348 10.44 -10.62 9.39
C ARG A 348 9.16 -11.36 9.75
N TYR A 349 8.32 -11.64 8.75
CA TYR A 349 7.09 -12.40 8.88
C TYR A 349 7.36 -13.83 9.36
N GLN A 350 8.31 -14.54 8.73
CA GLN A 350 8.75 -15.88 9.16
C GLN A 350 9.34 -15.86 10.57
N THR A 351 10.14 -14.83 10.90
CA THR A 351 10.71 -14.66 12.25
C THR A 351 9.62 -14.47 13.30
N CYS A 352 8.55 -13.75 12.98
CA CYS A 352 7.40 -13.60 13.85
C CYS A 352 6.63 -14.92 14.00
N LEU A 353 6.38 -15.63 12.89
CA LEU A 353 5.69 -16.93 12.91
C LEU A 353 6.45 -17.99 13.72
N ALA A 354 7.78 -17.94 13.74
CA ALA A 354 8.60 -18.83 14.55
C ALA A 354 8.39 -18.67 16.07
N ARG A 355 7.67 -17.61 16.52
CA ARG A 355 7.27 -17.39 17.91
C ARG A 355 5.86 -17.92 18.23
N LYS A 356 5.19 -18.52 17.24
CA LYS A 356 3.83 -19.05 17.37
C LYS A 356 3.71 -20.09 18.47
#